data_AF-A0A1D9CYR1-F1
#
_entry.id   AF-A0A1D9CYR1-F1
#
_cell.length_a   1.000
_cell.length_b   1.000
_cell.length_c   1.000
_cell.angle_alpha   90.00
_cell.angle_beta   90.00
_cell.angle_gamma   90.00
#
_symmetry.space_group_name_H-M   'P 1'
#
loop_
_entity.id
_entity.type
_entity.pdbx_description
1 polymer ?
#
loop_
_entity_poly.entity_id
_entity_poly.type
_entity_poly.pdbx_seq_one_letter_code
_entity_poly.pdbx_strand_id
1 'polypeptide(L)'
;MFLTHFFDTQEPVILSSDGIIEIPGMILLFVCLLRCTQYMIKSHIKHIQAFWLAAALVFFTVIRRELNYLPDLLVPSDFSFLNHSYDWWEDSVLTVIYLVALGLLAYSRHYLWAVLKNVPVSLYLIVTALAIIQYMGENAIMFPPTFGEVVEELAETVIYGIALTYLWRFKLADYESCLVQKLNYELKHVNH
;
A
#
# COMPACT_ATOMS: atom_id res chain seq x y z
N MET A 1 30.94 -13.35 44.54
CA MET A 1 30.93 -12.05 43.86
C MET A 1 32.01 -12.12 42.79
N PHE A 2 31.68 -11.87 41.53
CA PHE A 2 32.41 -12.25 40.27
C PHE A 2 31.88 -13.49 39.56
N LEU A 3 30.71 -13.32 38.93
CA LEU A 3 30.21 -14.11 37.81
C LEU A 3 29.11 -13.27 37.12
N THR A 4 29.51 -12.12 36.56
CA THR A 4 28.64 -11.20 35.81
C THR A 4 29.45 -10.52 34.69
N HIS A 5 30.01 -11.33 33.80
CA HIS A 5 30.58 -10.88 32.53
C HIS A 5 30.35 -11.97 31.48
N PHE A 6 29.08 -12.25 31.17
CA PHE A 6 28.77 -13.29 30.17
C PHE A 6 27.68 -12.95 29.14
N PHE A 7 27.00 -11.80 29.16
CA PHE A 7 26.07 -11.47 28.08
C PHE A 7 26.03 -9.97 27.84
N ASP A 8 26.96 -9.48 27.03
CA ASP A 8 26.93 -8.10 26.50
C ASP A 8 27.44 -8.05 25.05
N THR A 9 27.11 -9.08 24.26
CA THR A 9 27.44 -9.15 22.83
C THR A 9 26.27 -9.76 22.04
N GLN A 10 25.08 -9.17 22.20
CA GLN A 10 23.92 -9.55 21.40
C GLN A 10 23.13 -8.33 20.89
N GLU A 11 23.83 -7.33 20.39
CA GLU A 11 23.22 -6.16 19.71
C GLU A 11 23.43 -6.05 18.18
N PRO A 12 24.18 -6.91 17.45
CA PRO A 12 24.16 -6.84 15.97
C PRO A 12 23.22 -7.84 15.28
N VAL A 13 22.54 -8.74 16.02
CA VAL A 13 21.75 -9.83 15.40
C VAL A 13 20.29 -9.45 15.16
N ILE A 14 19.70 -8.57 15.97
CA ILE A 14 18.27 -8.22 15.86
C ILE A 14 18.03 -7.37 14.60
N LEU A 15 18.88 -6.37 14.34
CA LEU A 15 18.82 -5.53 13.12
C LEU A 15 18.96 -6.30 11.79
N SER A 16 19.35 -7.58 11.83
CA SER A 16 19.54 -8.40 10.63
C SER A 16 18.40 -9.37 10.33
N SER A 17 17.53 -9.66 11.30
CA SER A 17 16.37 -10.54 11.08
C SER A 17 15.20 -9.75 10.50
N ASP A 18 14.94 -8.57 11.08
CA ASP A 18 13.80 -7.71 10.76
C ASP A 18 13.94 -7.18 9.32
N GLY A 19 15.12 -6.64 8.98
CA GLY A 19 15.39 -6.15 7.63
C GLY A 19 15.35 -7.21 6.52
N ILE A 20 15.49 -8.52 6.81
CA ILE A 20 15.44 -9.56 5.76
C ILE A 20 13.98 -9.92 5.40
N ILE A 21 13.06 -9.83 6.36
CA ILE A 21 11.66 -10.22 6.17
C ILE A 21 10.85 -9.04 5.61
N GLU A 22 11.25 -7.80 5.89
CA GLU A 22 10.66 -6.58 5.34
C GLU A 22 10.98 -6.35 3.83
N ILE A 23 12.20 -6.68 3.39
CA ILE A 23 12.69 -6.46 2.01
C ILE A 23 11.72 -7.01 0.93
N PRO A 24 11.24 -8.26 1.01
CA PRO A 24 10.26 -8.80 0.07
C PRO A 24 8.99 -7.94 -0.03
N GLY A 25 8.42 -7.52 1.10
CA GLY A 25 7.24 -6.65 1.15
C GLY A 25 7.49 -5.33 0.43
N MET A 26 8.63 -4.71 0.71
CA MET A 26 9.04 -3.46 0.08
C MET A 26 9.22 -3.56 -1.44
N ILE A 27 9.87 -4.62 -1.91
CA ILE A 27 10.00 -4.87 -3.36
C ILE A 27 8.62 -5.00 -4.00
N LEU A 28 7.70 -5.74 -3.39
CA LEU A 28 6.35 -5.92 -3.90
C LEU A 28 5.60 -4.58 -4.00
N LEU A 29 5.72 -3.72 -2.99
CA LEU A 29 5.11 -2.39 -2.98
C LEU A 29 5.65 -1.50 -4.10
N PHE A 30 6.98 -1.44 -4.30
CA PHE A 30 7.58 -0.68 -5.40
C PHE A 30 7.11 -1.18 -6.77
N VAL A 31 7.00 -2.50 -6.95
CA VAL A 31 6.48 -3.07 -8.20
C VAL A 31 5.00 -2.72 -8.39
N CYS A 32 4.19 -2.74 -7.32
CA CYS A 32 2.78 -2.31 -7.37
C CYS A 32 2.65 -0.84 -7.78
N LEU A 33 3.43 0.05 -7.14
CA LEU A 33 3.47 1.48 -7.46
C LEU A 33 3.83 1.70 -8.93
N LEU A 34 4.88 1.02 -9.42
CA LEU A 34 5.33 1.11 -10.79
C LEU A 34 4.25 0.62 -11.77
N ARG A 35 3.55 -0.48 -11.45
CA ARG A 35 2.44 -0.97 -12.28
C ARG A 35 1.26 0.01 -12.32
N CYS A 36 0.85 0.58 -11.18
CA CYS A 36 -0.20 1.60 -11.13
C CYS A 36 0.17 2.83 -11.96
N THR A 37 1.42 3.27 -11.86
CA THR A 37 1.94 4.41 -12.63
C THR A 37 1.96 4.10 -14.13
N GLN A 38 2.35 2.88 -14.52
CA GLN A 38 2.27 2.43 -15.92
C GLN A 38 0.83 2.46 -16.45
N TYR A 39 -0.15 2.02 -15.65
CA TYR A 39 -1.56 2.06 -16.06
C TYR A 39 -2.08 3.51 -16.17
N MET A 40 -1.65 4.40 -15.28
CA MET A 40 -1.97 5.82 -15.37
C MET A 40 -1.44 6.43 -16.67
N ILE A 41 -0.17 6.18 -17.03
CA ILE A 41 0.45 6.76 -18.24
C ILE A 41 -0.17 6.19 -19.52
N LYS A 42 -0.52 4.90 -19.53
CA LYS A 42 -1.07 4.22 -20.73
C LYS A 42 -2.55 4.49 -20.95
N SER A 43 -3.29 4.85 -19.92
CA SER A 43 -4.73 5.10 -20.01
C SER A 43 -5.01 6.37 -20.82
N HIS A 44 -5.95 6.31 -21.75
CA HIS A 44 -6.37 7.49 -22.53
C HIS A 44 -7.59 8.19 -21.92
N ILE A 45 -8.25 7.56 -20.94
CA ILE A 45 -9.47 8.06 -20.31
C ILE A 45 -9.17 8.71 -18.97
N LYS A 46 -9.55 9.99 -18.79
CA LYS A 46 -9.26 10.78 -17.58
C LYS A 46 -9.76 10.15 -16.28
N HIS A 47 -10.96 9.54 -16.29
CA HIS A 47 -11.50 8.85 -15.11
C HIS A 47 -10.66 7.62 -14.70
N ILE A 48 -10.10 6.91 -15.68
CA ILE A 48 -9.25 5.74 -15.44
C ILE A 48 -7.86 6.20 -14.97
N GLN A 49 -7.31 7.27 -15.56
CA GLN A 49 -6.09 7.90 -15.07
C GLN A 49 -6.21 8.34 -13.61
N ALA A 50 -7.33 9.00 -13.25
CA ALA A 50 -7.59 9.43 -11.88
C ALA A 50 -7.63 8.25 -10.89
N PHE A 51 -8.25 7.13 -11.28
CA PHE A 51 -8.25 5.91 -10.47
C PHE A 51 -6.82 5.39 -10.23
N TRP A 52 -6.01 5.28 -11.30
CA TRP A 52 -4.65 4.75 -11.19
C TRP A 52 -3.71 5.70 -10.46
N LEU A 53 -3.91 7.01 -10.60
CA LEU A 53 -3.23 8.02 -9.80
C LEU A 53 -3.57 7.86 -8.32
N ALA A 54 -4.85 7.68 -7.98
CA ALA A 54 -5.25 7.43 -6.59
C ALA A 54 -4.60 6.16 -6.03
N ALA A 55 -4.59 5.07 -6.81
CA ALA A 55 -3.93 3.83 -6.42
C ALA A 55 -2.41 4.03 -6.21
N ALA A 56 -1.75 4.79 -7.11
CA ALA A 56 -0.33 5.11 -6.97
C ALA A 56 -0.05 5.94 -5.70
N LEU A 57 -0.91 6.92 -5.37
CA LEU A 57 -0.79 7.69 -4.13
C LEU A 57 -0.96 6.81 -2.89
N VAL A 58 -1.90 5.85 -2.90
CA VAL A 58 -2.07 4.90 -1.79
C VAL A 58 -0.82 4.02 -1.62
N PHE A 59 -0.25 3.47 -2.70
CA PHE A 59 0.99 2.71 -2.58
C PHE A 59 2.16 3.57 -2.11
N PHE A 60 2.22 4.84 -2.53
CA PHE A 60 3.22 5.78 -2.05
C PHE A 60 3.11 6.03 -0.54
N THR A 61 1.90 6.20 0.00
CA THR A 61 1.72 6.38 1.45
C THR A 61 2.08 5.12 2.23
N VAL A 62 1.78 3.93 1.70
CA VAL A 62 2.18 2.66 2.32
C VAL A 62 3.71 2.51 2.32
N ILE A 63 4.38 2.73 1.18
CA ILE A 63 5.85 2.72 1.12
C ILE A 63 6.47 3.71 2.12
N ARG A 64 5.87 4.89 2.28
CA ARG A 64 6.37 5.87 3.24
C ARG A 64 6.24 5.38 4.68
N ARG A 65 5.15 4.69 5.00
CA ARG A 65 4.90 4.09 6.33
C ARG A 65 5.90 2.97 6.63
N GLU A 66 6.17 2.08 5.68
CA GLU A 66 7.21 1.04 5.86
C GLU A 66 8.60 1.67 6.06
N LEU A 67 8.88 2.77 5.37
CA LEU A 67 10.13 3.52 5.53
C LEU A 67 10.10 4.51 6.71
N ASN A 68 9.32 4.25 7.76
CA ASN A 68 9.20 5.12 8.93
C ASN A 68 10.52 5.39 9.66
N TYR A 69 11.52 4.51 9.51
CA TYR A 69 12.85 4.64 10.10
C TYR A 69 13.76 5.64 9.35
N LEU A 70 13.50 5.93 8.06
CA LEU A 70 14.38 6.81 7.26
C LEU A 70 14.57 8.23 7.82
N PRO A 71 13.54 8.90 8.38
CA PRO A 71 13.71 10.20 9.01
C PRO A 71 14.70 10.19 10.15
N ASP A 72 14.70 9.16 11.00
CA ASP A 72 15.61 9.06 12.14
C ASP A 72 17.08 9.01 11.69
N LEU A 73 17.34 8.53 10.46
CA LEU A 73 18.67 8.53 9.85
C LEU A 73 19.05 9.86 9.19
N LEU A 74 18.08 10.64 8.70
CA LEU A 74 18.31 11.74 7.77
C LEU A 74 17.94 13.12 8.32
N VAL A 75 17.06 13.18 9.31
CA VAL A 75 16.48 14.38 9.88
C VAL A 75 16.95 14.51 11.32
N PRO A 76 17.57 15.64 11.71
CA PRO A 76 17.91 15.89 13.10
C PRO A 76 16.67 15.83 14.00
N SER A 77 16.78 15.17 15.15
CA SER A 77 15.67 14.98 16.10
C SER A 77 15.12 16.31 16.68
N ASP A 78 15.90 17.38 16.61
CA ASP A 78 15.53 18.74 17.02
C ASP A 78 14.96 19.59 15.87
N PHE A 79 14.77 19.00 14.69
CA PHE A 79 14.18 19.70 13.56
C PHE A 79 12.76 20.15 13.88
N SER A 80 12.55 21.46 13.80
CA SER A 80 11.24 22.07 13.91
C SER A 80 11.07 23.11 12.81
N PHE A 81 9.90 23.08 12.18
CA PHE A 81 9.52 24.04 11.15
C PHE A 81 8.14 24.60 11.49
N LEU A 82 8.02 25.93 11.51
CA LEU A 82 6.79 26.63 11.91
C LEU A 82 6.24 26.18 13.28
N ASN A 83 7.12 25.97 14.27
CA ASN A 83 6.80 25.46 15.61
C ASN A 83 6.17 24.06 15.65
N HIS A 84 6.27 23.30 14.57
CA HIS A 84 5.84 21.90 14.50
C HIS A 84 7.03 20.98 14.27
N SER A 85 6.96 19.77 14.85
CA SER A 85 7.97 18.71 14.65
C SER A 85 7.90 18.16 13.22
N TYR A 86 8.95 17.43 12.83
CA TYR A 86 8.94 16.66 11.59
C TYR A 86 7.73 15.73 11.49
N ASP A 87 7.44 14.96 12.54
CA ASP A 87 6.32 13.99 12.57
C ASP A 87 4.98 14.66 12.28
N TRP A 88 4.75 15.85 12.84
CA TRP A 88 3.52 16.60 12.59
C TRP A 88 3.39 17.01 11.11
N TRP A 89 4.49 17.43 10.48
CA TRP A 89 4.52 17.78 9.06
C TRP A 89 4.32 16.55 8.19
N GLU A 90 4.94 15.43 8.54
CA GLU A 90 4.75 14.16 7.88
C GLU A 90 3.28 13.74 7.90
N ASP A 91 2.67 13.70 9.08
CA ASP A 91 1.25 13.34 9.25
C ASP A 91 0.33 14.28 8.47
N SER A 92 0.64 15.58 8.47
CA SER A 92 -0.13 16.59 7.73
C SER A 92 -0.05 16.37 6.22
N VAL A 93 1.14 16.11 5.68
CA VAL A 93 1.35 15.84 4.26
C VAL A 93 0.67 14.53 3.85
N LEU A 94 0.85 13.46 4.64
CA LEU A 94 0.19 12.16 4.40
C LEU A 94 -1.32 12.31 4.42
N THR A 95 -1.87 13.09 5.36
CA THR A 95 -3.32 13.39 5.42
C THR A 95 -3.81 14.06 4.14
N VAL A 96 -3.09 15.06 3.63
CA VAL A 96 -3.45 15.71 2.36
C VAL A 96 -3.41 14.72 1.20
N ILE A 97 -2.39 13.85 1.14
CA ILE A 97 -2.30 12.81 0.10
C ILE A 97 -3.49 11.86 0.19
N TYR A 98 -3.88 11.43 1.39
CA TYR A 98 -5.07 10.57 1.58
C TYR A 98 -6.35 11.26 1.11
N LEU A 99 -6.54 12.53 1.43
CA LEU A 99 -7.71 13.29 0.97
C LEU A 99 -7.76 13.41 -0.55
N VAL A 100 -6.61 13.67 -1.18
CA VAL A 100 -6.50 13.71 -2.65
C VAL A 100 -6.81 12.33 -3.26
N ALA A 101 -6.25 11.26 -2.69
CA ALA A 101 -6.53 9.89 -3.15
C ALA A 101 -8.02 9.55 -3.03
N LEU A 102 -8.66 9.86 -1.90
CA LEU A 102 -10.10 9.68 -1.71
C LEU A 102 -10.93 10.49 -2.70
N GLY A 103 -10.55 11.76 -2.95
CA GLY A 103 -11.21 12.61 -3.94
C GLY A 103 -11.14 12.01 -5.36
N LEU A 104 -9.97 11.49 -5.74
CA LEU A 104 -9.77 10.83 -7.03
C LEU A 104 -10.54 9.51 -7.14
N LEU A 105 -10.62 8.72 -6.06
CA LEU A 105 -11.44 7.50 -6.00
C LEU A 105 -12.94 7.83 -6.11
N ALA A 106 -13.40 8.88 -5.44
CA ALA A 106 -14.78 9.35 -5.53
C ALA A 106 -15.11 9.84 -6.95
N TYR A 107 -14.19 10.58 -7.58
CA TYR A 107 -14.31 11.02 -8.98
C TYR A 107 -14.35 9.84 -9.97
N SER A 108 -13.59 8.77 -9.69
CA SER A 108 -13.52 7.56 -10.52
C SER A 108 -14.45 6.43 -10.05
N ARG A 109 -15.44 6.73 -9.20
CA ARG A 109 -16.28 5.73 -8.51
C ARG A 109 -16.90 4.67 -9.42
N HIS A 110 -17.35 5.02 -10.63
CA HIS A 110 -17.98 4.06 -11.55
C HIS A 110 -16.96 3.05 -12.06
N TYR A 111 -15.72 3.50 -12.30
CA TYR A 111 -14.61 2.63 -12.66
C TYR A 111 -14.20 1.77 -11.47
N LEU A 112 -14.05 2.36 -10.28
CA LEU A 112 -13.78 1.63 -9.03
C LEU A 112 -14.78 0.49 -8.82
N TRP A 113 -16.08 0.77 -8.88
CA TRP A 113 -17.13 -0.25 -8.74
C TRP A 113 -17.02 -1.36 -9.80
N ALA A 114 -16.68 -0.99 -11.04
CA ALA A 114 -16.53 -1.96 -12.11
C ALA A 114 -15.27 -2.83 -11.97
N VAL A 115 -14.20 -2.33 -11.35
CA VAL A 115 -13.03 -3.14 -10.98
C VAL A 115 -13.37 -4.07 -9.82
N LEU A 116 -13.98 -3.55 -8.75
CA LEU A 116 -14.28 -4.30 -7.54
C LEU A 116 -15.30 -5.43 -7.76
N LYS A 117 -16.34 -5.23 -8.57
CA LYS A 117 -17.36 -6.26 -8.81
C LYS A 117 -16.81 -7.53 -9.48
N ASN A 118 -15.66 -7.44 -10.15
CA ASN A 118 -15.05 -8.58 -10.84
C ASN A 118 -14.14 -9.40 -9.92
N VAL A 119 -13.89 -8.94 -8.69
CA VAL A 119 -13.07 -9.64 -7.69
C VAL A 119 -13.98 -10.59 -6.90
N PRO A 120 -13.59 -11.88 -6.72
CA PRO A 120 -14.39 -12.83 -5.97
C PRO A 120 -14.42 -12.46 -4.48
N VAL A 121 -15.59 -12.64 -3.85
CA VAL A 121 -15.83 -12.30 -2.44
C VAL A 121 -14.83 -12.96 -1.49
N SER A 122 -14.38 -14.18 -1.82
CA SER A 122 -13.40 -14.92 -1.01
C SER A 122 -12.09 -14.16 -0.80
N LEU A 123 -11.66 -13.36 -1.77
CA LEU A 123 -10.41 -12.61 -1.64
C LEU A 123 -10.54 -11.41 -0.71
N TYR A 124 -11.70 -10.76 -0.67
CA TYR A 124 -11.97 -9.74 0.34
C TYR A 124 -11.89 -10.35 1.75
N LEU A 125 -12.51 -11.52 1.95
CA LEU A 125 -12.45 -12.22 3.23
C LEU A 125 -11.00 -12.60 3.61
N ILE A 126 -10.21 -13.09 2.66
CA ILE A 126 -8.80 -13.43 2.89
C ILE A 126 -7.99 -12.19 3.28
N VAL A 127 -8.08 -11.11 2.51
CA VAL A 127 -7.34 -9.87 2.77
C VAL A 127 -7.76 -9.25 4.11
N THR A 128 -9.06 -9.25 4.43
CA THR A 128 -9.54 -8.78 5.74
C THR A 128 -9.02 -9.64 6.89
N ALA A 129 -9.02 -10.97 6.74
CA ALA A 129 -8.48 -11.86 7.76
C ALA A 129 -6.97 -11.64 7.96
N LEU A 130 -6.21 -11.48 6.87
CA LEU A 130 -4.77 -11.17 6.94
C LEU A 130 -4.52 -9.82 7.62
N ALA A 131 -5.30 -8.78 7.32
CA ALA A 131 -5.16 -7.48 7.96
C ALA A 131 -5.45 -7.53 9.47
N ILE A 132 -6.42 -8.35 9.89
CA ILE A 132 -6.70 -8.57 11.32
C ILE A 132 -5.53 -9.31 11.98
N ILE A 133 -5.01 -10.36 11.34
CA ILE A 133 -3.87 -11.14 11.85
C ILE A 133 -2.63 -10.25 11.98
N GLN A 134 -2.36 -9.43 10.98
CA GLN A 134 -1.30 -8.43 10.98
C GLN A 134 -1.42 -7.50 12.19
N TYR A 135 -2.59 -6.87 12.36
CA TYR A 135 -2.85 -5.96 13.48
C TYR A 135 -2.66 -6.65 14.85
N MET A 136 -3.10 -7.90 14.97
CA MET A 136 -2.91 -8.70 16.19
C MET A 136 -1.45 -9.08 16.45
N GLY A 137 -0.64 -9.22 15.40
CA GLY A 137 0.81 -9.40 15.44
C GLY A 137 1.53 -8.16 15.95
N GLU A 138 1.33 -7.03 15.26
CA GLU A 138 1.91 -5.71 15.57
C GLU A 138 1.64 -5.29 17.03
N ASN A 139 0.40 -5.50 17.50
CA ASN A 139 -0.02 -5.06 18.82
C ASN A 139 0.21 -6.11 19.93
N ALA A 140 0.92 -7.21 19.63
CA ALA A 140 1.21 -8.31 20.55
C ALA A 140 -0.03 -8.85 21.31
N ILE A 141 -1.21 -8.82 20.67
CA ILE A 141 -2.48 -9.21 21.31
C ILE A 141 -2.56 -10.73 21.46
N MET A 142 -2.16 -11.46 20.41
CA MET A 142 -2.24 -12.92 20.35
C MET A 142 -0.87 -13.60 20.23
N PHE A 143 0.14 -12.83 19.84
CA PHE A 143 1.49 -13.33 19.57
C PHE A 143 2.49 -12.63 20.50
N PRO A 144 3.52 -13.35 21.00
CA PRO A 144 4.65 -12.72 21.67
C PRO A 144 5.33 -11.70 20.75
N PRO A 145 5.91 -10.59 21.25
CA PRO A 145 6.37 -9.47 20.44
C PRO A 145 7.23 -9.87 19.23
N THR A 146 8.29 -10.65 19.45
CA THR A 146 9.22 -11.08 18.37
C THR A 146 8.57 -12.01 17.34
N PHE A 147 7.53 -12.75 17.72
CA PHE A 147 6.78 -13.58 16.79
C PHE A 147 5.64 -12.81 16.12
N GLY A 148 5.08 -11.81 16.81
CA GLY A 148 4.06 -10.91 16.29
C GLY A 148 4.57 -10.07 15.12
N GLU A 149 5.78 -9.55 15.22
CA GLU A 149 6.50 -8.84 14.16
C GLU A 149 6.65 -9.71 12.90
N VAL A 150 7.15 -10.94 13.04
CA VAL A 150 7.25 -11.88 11.91
C VAL A 150 5.87 -12.17 11.29
N VAL A 151 4.83 -12.30 12.11
CA VAL A 151 3.45 -12.54 11.62
C VAL A 151 2.91 -11.34 10.87
N GLU A 152 3.17 -10.13 11.35
CA GLU A 152 2.82 -8.87 10.71
C GLU A 152 3.47 -8.77 9.32
N GLU A 153 4.79 -8.88 9.23
CA GLU A 153 5.52 -8.72 7.97
C GLU A 153 5.14 -9.79 6.93
N LEU A 154 4.90 -11.03 7.38
CA LEU A 154 4.42 -12.11 6.50
C LEU A 154 3.00 -11.85 6.00
N ALA A 155 2.10 -11.39 6.87
CA ALA A 155 0.74 -11.05 6.48
C ALA A 155 0.73 -9.91 5.46
N GLU A 156 1.51 -8.86 5.71
CA GLU A 156 1.72 -7.75 4.79
C GLU A 156 2.25 -8.21 3.43
N THR A 157 3.32 -9.01 3.43
CA THR A 157 3.93 -9.56 2.22
C THR A 157 2.92 -10.34 1.39
N VAL A 158 2.06 -11.13 2.02
CA VAL A 158 0.98 -11.87 1.35
C VAL A 158 -0.07 -10.92 0.77
N ILE A 159 -0.49 -9.88 1.51
CA ILE A 159 -1.43 -8.87 1.03
C ILE A 159 -0.87 -8.16 -0.21
N TYR A 160 0.40 -7.74 -0.18
CA TYR A 160 1.06 -7.08 -1.31
C TYR A 160 1.24 -8.04 -2.49
N GLY A 161 1.53 -9.32 -2.24
CA GLY A 161 1.58 -10.36 -3.27
C GLY A 161 0.24 -10.58 -3.96
N ILE A 162 -0.86 -10.57 -3.21
CA ILE A 162 -2.22 -10.63 -3.76
C ILE A 162 -2.49 -9.39 -4.61
N ALA A 163 -2.19 -8.19 -4.09
CA ALA A 163 -2.38 -6.93 -4.81
C ALA A 163 -1.59 -6.92 -6.13
N LEU A 164 -0.32 -7.31 -6.10
CA LEU A 164 0.52 -7.41 -7.29
C LEU A 164 -0.03 -8.41 -8.30
N THR A 165 -0.48 -9.58 -7.85
CA THR A 165 -1.08 -10.59 -8.73
C THR A 165 -2.32 -10.03 -9.45
N TYR A 166 -3.14 -9.26 -8.74
CA TYR A 166 -4.29 -8.58 -9.33
C TYR A 166 -3.89 -7.54 -10.35
N LEU A 167 -2.95 -6.66 -10.00
CA LEU A 167 -2.41 -5.67 -10.91
C LEU A 167 -1.85 -6.36 -12.16
N TRP A 168 -1.07 -7.43 -12.01
CA TRP A 168 -0.44 -8.12 -13.12
C TRP A 168 -1.43 -8.79 -14.08
N ARG A 169 -2.53 -9.34 -13.55
CA ARG A 169 -3.58 -9.97 -14.35
C ARG A 169 -4.52 -8.95 -14.99
N PHE A 170 -4.54 -7.71 -14.51
CA PHE A 170 -5.41 -6.68 -15.02
C PHE A 170 -5.00 -6.22 -16.43
N LYS A 171 -5.94 -6.32 -17.38
CA LYS A 171 -5.74 -5.91 -18.77
C LYS A 171 -6.45 -4.59 -19.05
N LEU A 172 -5.69 -3.50 -18.97
CA LEU A 172 -6.19 -2.14 -19.20
C LEU A 172 -6.83 -1.96 -20.59
N ALA A 173 -6.17 -2.47 -21.65
CA ALA A 173 -6.63 -2.31 -23.03
C ALA A 173 -7.97 -3.00 -23.30
N ASP A 174 -8.17 -4.20 -22.76
CA ASP A 174 -9.43 -4.96 -22.89
C ASP A 174 -10.58 -4.19 -22.21
N TYR A 175 -10.29 -3.60 -21.05
CA TYR A 175 -11.27 -2.82 -20.29
C TYR A 175 -11.66 -1.51 -21.02
N GLU A 176 -10.68 -0.73 -21.49
CA GLU A 176 -10.94 0.50 -22.25
C GLU A 176 -11.74 0.22 -23.53
N SER A 177 -11.38 -0.85 -24.25
CA SER A 177 -12.08 -1.26 -25.48
C SER A 177 -13.55 -1.62 -25.20
N CYS A 178 -13.81 -2.37 -24.12
CA CYS A 178 -15.17 -2.71 -23.70
C CYS A 178 -15.98 -1.45 -23.31
N LEU A 179 -15.37 -0.51 -22.60
CA LEU A 179 -16.02 0.72 -22.17
C LEU A 179 -16.42 1.58 -23.38
N VAL A 180 -15.51 1.77 -24.34
CA VAL A 180 -15.77 2.52 -25.58
C VAL A 180 -16.86 1.86 -26.41
N GLN A 181 -16.84 0.53 -26.54
CA GLN A 181 -17.87 -0.21 -27.27
C GLN A 181 -19.26 -0.04 -26.63
N LYS A 182 -19.34 -0.12 -25.29
CA LYS A 182 -20.60 0.09 -24.57
C LYS A 182 -21.13 1.52 -24.77
N LEU A 183 -20.26 2.53 -24.69
CA LEU A 183 -20.63 3.93 -24.89
C LEU A 183 -21.18 4.17 -26.31
N ASN A 184 -20.52 3.61 -27.32
CA ASN A 184 -20.94 3.71 -28.72
C ASN A 184 -22.29 3.01 -28.97
N TYR A 185 -22.55 1.90 -28.29
CA TYR A 185 -23.83 1.19 -28.40
C TYR A 185 -24.99 2.00 -27.81
N GLU A 186 -24.82 2.57 -26.61
CA GLU A 186 -25.85 3.41 -25.99
C GLU A 186 -26.14 4.68 -26.82
N LEU A 187 -25.10 5.32 -27.36
CA LEU A 187 -25.25 6.52 -28.19
C LEU A 187 -25.99 6.24 -29.52
N LYS A 188 -25.81 5.04 -30.09
CA LYS A 188 -26.53 4.62 -31.29
C LYS A 188 -28.00 4.32 -31.02
N HIS A 189 -28.34 3.84 -29.82
CA HIS A 189 -29.72 3.53 -29.43
C HIS A 189 -30.51 4.73 -28.91
N VAL A 190 -29.85 5.79 -28.43
CA VAL A 190 -30.52 7.04 -28.05
C VAL A 190 -30.91 7.89 -29.27
N ASN A 191 -30.21 7.73 -30.39
CA ASN A 191 -30.44 8.49 -31.63
C ASN A 191 -31.43 7.82 -32.60
N HIS A 192 -32.17 6.79 -32.16
CA HIS A 192 -33.11 6.02 -32.97
C HIS A 192 -34.47 5.92 -32.28
#